data_AF-A0A9X0FAS3-F1
#
_entry.id   AF-A0A9X0FAS3-F1
#
_cell.length_a   1.000
_cell.length_b   1.000
_cell.length_c   1.000
_cell.angle_alpha   90.00
_cell.angle_beta   90.00
_cell.angle_gamma   90.00
#
_symmetry.space_group_name_H-M   'P 1'
#
loop_
_entity.id
_entity.type
_entity.pdbx_description
1 polymer ?
#
loop_
_entity_poly.entity_id
_entity_poly.type
_entity_poly.pdbx_seq_one_letter_code
_entity_poly.pdbx_strand_id
1 'polypeptide(L)'
;MEQVTKEINASAEKLDARVKEAETKADNLQKDFNAVKGEQERVSQVTKALEESDEATKETITSIQGTQEDMNKTIVETTKGVEGLKNTVSDIKKDQNGITDRVVKTEQNINGISSSIEQINKTSSQTVQKLNKVEEDANGTKQTIERIEKNVNNLDGDVINLVRGTKTLTTNEELSLKGGRLSVIKDTYNGNAIAQTDTEWQGIAVKPSELIKQGKIKIGDTVTFSVTARMIGGESTQVFFPNSAGKTTVNGEWKRVSVTIPVGSDAADPNVVYRFEAESIPKGALYQQTSPMLSLTKKVYPWRPAPEDQADSNEFIKVTTEIKAEAGKISTKLEQVEARTVGVENWLINTGPNERPQTIGMIGGALLNKVTSFVQPGEYVAIECQDHTDAFYQFHLDNTKIGDFEKGKDITISLDLQNDVNLDFILFQYINGSWSESVQKPVPAKDWRRESCCKF
;
A
#
# COMPACT_ATOMS: atom_id res chain seq x y z
N MET A 1 86.00 -31.75 -154.26
CA MET A 1 86.92 -31.22 -153.22
C MET A 1 86.40 -29.92 -152.63
N GLU A 2 86.06 -28.92 -153.45
CA GLU A 2 85.58 -27.60 -152.97
C GLU A 2 84.20 -27.66 -152.25
N GLN A 3 83.26 -28.47 -152.75
CA GLN A 3 81.94 -28.68 -152.15
C GLN A 3 82.03 -29.32 -150.74
N VAL A 4 82.85 -30.36 -150.60
CA VAL A 4 83.06 -31.11 -149.34
C VAL A 4 83.66 -30.23 -148.25
N THR A 5 84.61 -29.35 -148.61
CA THR A 5 85.25 -28.42 -147.66
C THR A 5 84.25 -27.36 -147.17
N LYS A 6 83.34 -26.89 -148.04
CA LYS A 6 82.26 -25.98 -147.68
C LYS A 6 81.23 -26.62 -146.74
N GLU A 7 80.87 -27.88 -146.99
CA GLU A 7 79.93 -28.65 -146.16
C GLU A 7 80.52 -29.00 -144.78
N ILE A 8 81.83 -29.29 -144.70
CA ILE A 8 82.55 -29.50 -143.44
C ILE A 8 82.59 -28.20 -142.62
N ASN A 9 82.95 -27.07 -143.23
CA ASN A 9 83.00 -25.79 -142.52
C ASN A 9 81.60 -25.36 -142.04
N ALA A 10 80.57 -25.52 -142.87
CA ALA A 10 79.19 -25.24 -142.47
C ALA A 10 78.69 -26.18 -141.34
N SER A 11 79.16 -27.43 -141.31
CA SER A 11 78.84 -28.37 -140.24
C SER A 11 79.58 -28.04 -138.95
N ALA A 12 80.83 -27.57 -139.03
CA ALA A 12 81.61 -27.11 -137.89
C ALA A 12 81.00 -25.83 -137.27
N GLU A 13 80.56 -24.88 -138.09
CA GLU A 13 79.83 -23.68 -137.63
C GLU A 13 78.49 -24.04 -136.97
N LYS A 14 77.73 -24.98 -137.56
CA LYS A 14 76.50 -25.50 -136.92
C LYS A 14 76.79 -26.21 -135.60
N LEU A 15 77.90 -26.93 -135.49
CA LEU A 15 78.30 -27.60 -134.26
C LEU A 15 78.70 -26.58 -133.18
N ASP A 16 79.51 -25.58 -133.52
CA ASP A 16 79.90 -24.50 -132.61
C ASP A 16 78.67 -23.72 -132.10
N ALA A 17 77.72 -23.42 -132.99
CA ALA A 17 76.45 -22.80 -132.62
C ALA A 17 75.63 -23.67 -131.64
N ARG A 18 75.57 -24.99 -131.87
CA ARG A 18 74.88 -25.94 -130.96
C ARG A 18 75.61 -26.10 -129.63
N VAL A 19 76.94 -26.03 -129.61
CA VAL A 19 77.75 -26.07 -128.39
C VAL A 19 77.50 -24.82 -127.55
N LYS A 20 77.56 -23.62 -128.16
CA LYS A 20 77.22 -22.36 -127.47
C LYS A 20 75.78 -22.33 -126.95
N GLU A 21 74.84 -22.88 -127.71
CA GLU A 21 73.45 -23.02 -127.26
C GLU A 21 73.33 -23.98 -126.06
N ALA A 22 74.08 -25.08 -126.07
CA ALA A 22 74.11 -26.04 -124.96
C ALA A 22 74.77 -25.45 -123.70
N GLU A 23 75.86 -24.70 -123.85
CA GLU A 23 76.51 -23.96 -122.75
C GLU A 23 75.56 -22.92 -122.16
N THR A 24 74.88 -22.14 -123.00
CA THR A 24 73.86 -21.16 -122.55
C THR A 24 72.71 -21.85 -121.80
N LYS A 25 72.25 -23.01 -122.27
CA LYS A 25 71.24 -23.81 -121.57
C LYS A 25 71.75 -24.36 -120.24
N ALA A 26 73.01 -24.79 -120.17
CA ALA A 26 73.63 -25.28 -118.94
C ALA A 26 73.76 -24.16 -117.90
N ASP A 27 74.17 -22.95 -118.31
CA ASP A 27 74.24 -21.78 -117.42
C ASP A 27 72.86 -21.38 -116.89
N ASN A 28 71.82 -21.43 -117.72
CA ASN A 28 70.45 -21.17 -117.29
C ASN A 28 69.94 -22.24 -116.32
N LEU A 29 70.21 -23.53 -116.59
CA LEU A 29 69.87 -24.61 -115.67
C LEU A 29 70.61 -24.48 -114.33
N GLN A 30 71.86 -24.01 -114.34
CA GLN A 30 72.62 -23.78 -113.11
C GLN A 30 72.03 -22.62 -112.29
N LYS A 31 71.56 -21.55 -112.96
CA LYS A 31 70.80 -20.47 -112.31
C LYS A 31 69.50 -20.98 -111.71
N ASP A 32 68.72 -21.75 -112.46
CA ASP A 32 67.45 -22.33 -112.00
C ASP A 32 67.68 -23.26 -110.80
N PHE A 33 68.71 -24.11 -110.85
CA PHE A 33 69.09 -24.98 -109.74
C PHE A 33 69.42 -24.20 -108.46
N ASN A 34 70.20 -23.12 -108.60
CA ASN A 34 70.54 -22.26 -107.47
C ASN A 34 69.29 -21.54 -106.90
N ALA A 35 68.35 -21.12 -107.75
CA ALA A 35 67.08 -20.54 -107.33
C ALA A 35 66.21 -21.57 -106.57
N VAL A 36 66.05 -22.79 -107.12
CA VAL A 36 65.31 -23.89 -106.49
C VAL A 36 65.92 -24.27 -105.14
N LYS A 37 67.24 -24.31 -105.03
CA LYS A 37 67.93 -24.54 -103.75
C LYS A 37 67.60 -23.44 -102.73
N GLY A 38 67.61 -22.18 -103.15
CA GLY A 38 67.21 -21.06 -102.30
C GLY A 38 65.74 -21.13 -101.86
N GLU A 39 64.84 -21.57 -102.75
CA GLU A 39 63.43 -21.83 -102.40
C GLU A 39 63.28 -22.99 -101.42
N GLN A 40 64.03 -24.08 -101.60
CA GLN A 40 64.05 -25.22 -100.68
C GLN A 40 64.50 -24.80 -99.28
N GLU A 41 65.55 -23.99 -99.16
CA GLU A 41 66.02 -23.45 -97.89
C GLU A 41 64.96 -22.55 -97.22
N ARG A 42 64.27 -21.70 -98.00
CA ARG A 42 63.13 -20.92 -97.48
C ARG A 42 61.98 -21.80 -97.00
N VAL A 43 61.61 -22.83 -97.75
CA VAL A 43 60.54 -23.76 -97.35
C VAL A 43 60.90 -24.44 -96.03
N SER A 44 62.14 -24.91 -95.88
CA SER A 44 62.61 -25.52 -94.63
C SER A 44 62.51 -24.56 -93.43
N GLN A 45 62.87 -23.28 -93.61
CA GLN A 45 62.73 -22.26 -92.57
C GLN A 45 61.25 -22.00 -92.21
N VAL A 46 60.37 -21.92 -93.21
CA VAL A 46 58.92 -21.74 -92.99
C VAL A 46 58.33 -22.95 -92.26
N THR A 47 58.70 -24.18 -92.63
CA THR A 47 58.25 -25.39 -91.93
C THR A 47 58.64 -25.36 -90.46
N LYS A 48 59.89 -25.02 -90.14
CA LYS A 48 60.35 -24.93 -88.76
C LYS A 48 59.59 -23.86 -87.97
N ALA A 49 59.33 -22.69 -88.57
CA ALA A 49 58.54 -21.64 -87.94
C ALA A 49 57.08 -22.06 -87.68
N LEU A 50 56.49 -22.87 -88.59
CA LEU A 50 55.15 -23.42 -88.40
C LEU A 50 55.11 -24.47 -87.29
N GLU A 51 56.14 -25.32 -87.19
CA GLU A 51 56.27 -26.30 -86.09
C GLU A 51 56.39 -25.61 -84.72
N GLU A 52 57.24 -24.57 -84.63
CA GLU A 52 57.37 -23.76 -83.41
C GLU A 52 56.05 -23.04 -83.05
N SER A 53 55.33 -22.53 -84.06
CA SER A 53 54.03 -21.88 -83.86
C SER A 53 52.93 -22.87 -83.46
N ASP A 54 52.93 -24.08 -84.00
CA ASP A 54 51.99 -25.15 -83.65
C ASP A 54 52.17 -25.55 -82.19
N GLU A 55 53.42 -25.70 -81.75
CA GLU A 55 53.73 -26.07 -80.37
C GLU A 55 53.32 -24.96 -79.37
N ALA A 56 53.63 -23.70 -79.67
CA ALA A 56 53.16 -22.56 -78.88
C ALA A 56 51.62 -22.48 -78.81
N THR A 57 50.93 -22.86 -79.91
CA THR A 57 49.46 -22.90 -79.96
C THR A 57 48.92 -24.01 -79.05
N LYS A 58 49.53 -25.20 -79.05
CA LYS A 58 49.15 -26.30 -78.14
C LYS A 58 49.34 -25.94 -76.68
N GLU A 59 50.45 -25.30 -76.32
CA GLU A 59 50.68 -24.82 -74.95
C GLU A 59 49.60 -23.83 -74.53
N THR A 60 49.26 -22.88 -75.42
CA THR A 60 48.20 -21.89 -75.17
C THR A 60 46.83 -22.57 -74.98
N ILE A 61 46.49 -23.55 -75.82
CA ILE A 61 45.24 -24.33 -75.69
C ILE A 61 45.20 -25.05 -74.33
N THR A 62 46.31 -25.66 -73.92
CA THR A 62 46.42 -26.38 -72.64
C THR A 62 46.20 -25.43 -71.45
N SER A 63 46.80 -24.23 -71.49
CA SER A 63 46.60 -23.21 -70.45
C SER A 63 45.16 -22.69 -70.39
N ILE A 64 44.50 -22.53 -71.54
CA ILE A 64 43.09 -22.10 -71.62
C ILE A 64 42.18 -23.18 -71.02
N GLN A 65 42.44 -24.46 -71.32
CA GLN A 65 41.68 -25.58 -70.75
C GLN A 65 41.79 -25.62 -69.23
N GLY A 66 43.00 -25.47 -68.67
CA GLY A 66 43.19 -25.38 -67.21
C GLY A 66 42.43 -24.21 -66.59
N THR A 67 42.50 -23.03 -67.21
CA THR A 67 41.75 -21.84 -66.75
C THR A 67 40.24 -22.07 -66.78
N GLN A 68 39.73 -22.74 -67.82
CA GLN A 68 38.31 -23.08 -67.96
C GLN A 68 37.84 -24.06 -66.87
N GLU A 69 38.66 -25.04 -66.52
CA GLU A 69 38.38 -25.98 -65.42
C GLU A 69 38.31 -25.26 -64.07
N ASP A 70 39.26 -24.38 -63.76
CA ASP A 70 39.28 -23.58 -62.53
C ASP A 70 38.07 -22.64 -62.44
N MET A 71 37.70 -21.99 -63.56
CA MET A 71 36.49 -21.18 -63.64
C MET A 71 35.23 -22.01 -63.37
N ASN A 72 35.12 -23.21 -63.95
CA ASN A 72 33.99 -24.10 -63.71
C ASN A 72 33.89 -24.49 -62.23
N LYS A 73 35.02 -24.80 -61.57
CA LYS A 73 35.03 -25.11 -60.13
C LYS A 73 34.53 -23.93 -59.30
N THR A 74 35.01 -22.72 -59.60
CA THR A 74 34.59 -21.48 -58.91
C THR A 74 33.10 -21.20 -59.10
N ILE A 75 32.56 -21.41 -60.30
CA ILE A 75 31.13 -21.26 -60.60
C ILE A 75 30.29 -22.24 -59.77
N VAL A 76 30.72 -23.50 -59.65
CA VAL A 76 30.03 -24.52 -58.85
C VAL A 76 30.01 -24.15 -57.36
N GLU A 77 31.15 -23.72 -56.82
CA GLU A 77 31.25 -23.28 -55.41
C GLU A 77 30.38 -22.03 -55.14
N THR A 78 30.42 -21.05 -56.05
CA THR A 78 29.57 -19.85 -55.97
C THR A 78 28.09 -20.21 -56.00
N THR A 79 27.68 -21.14 -56.87
CA THR A 79 26.29 -21.61 -56.97
C THR A 79 25.82 -22.26 -55.66
N LYS A 80 26.68 -23.08 -55.03
CA LYS A 80 26.39 -23.65 -53.71
C LYS A 80 26.23 -22.57 -52.63
N GLY A 81 27.11 -21.57 -52.64
CA GLY A 81 27.03 -20.42 -51.73
C GLY A 81 25.72 -19.65 -51.88
N VAL A 82 25.29 -19.41 -53.12
CA VAL A 82 24.01 -18.73 -53.44
C VAL A 82 22.81 -19.51 -52.94
N GLU A 83 22.77 -20.84 -53.11
CA GLU A 83 21.65 -21.64 -52.59
C GLU A 83 21.64 -21.67 -51.05
N GLY A 84 22.80 -21.67 -50.39
CA GLY A 84 22.90 -21.51 -48.94
C GLY A 84 22.36 -20.16 -48.44
N LEU A 85 22.68 -19.07 -49.14
CA LEU A 85 22.14 -17.74 -48.86
C LEU A 85 20.63 -17.69 -49.00
N LYS A 86 20.07 -18.33 -50.05
CA LYS A 86 18.63 -18.39 -50.28
C LYS A 86 17.88 -19.10 -49.14
N ASN A 87 18.44 -20.20 -48.62
CA ASN A 87 17.88 -20.88 -47.45
C ASN A 87 17.93 -19.98 -46.20
N THR A 88 19.06 -19.33 -45.97
CA THR A 88 19.23 -18.39 -44.84
C THR A 88 18.22 -17.25 -44.90
N VAL A 89 17.98 -16.67 -46.09
CA VAL A 89 16.98 -15.61 -46.29
C VAL A 89 15.56 -16.13 -46.03
N SER A 90 15.26 -17.37 -46.41
CA SER A 90 13.97 -17.99 -46.13
C SER A 90 13.73 -18.15 -44.62
N ASP A 91 14.74 -18.58 -43.88
CA ASP A 91 14.68 -18.72 -42.42
C ASP A 91 14.49 -17.35 -41.73
N ILE A 92 15.26 -16.33 -42.16
CA ILE A 92 15.09 -14.95 -41.67
C ILE A 92 13.66 -14.45 -41.89
N LYS A 93 13.05 -14.74 -43.04
CA LYS A 93 11.68 -14.33 -43.35
C LYS A 93 10.66 -15.01 -42.44
N LYS A 94 10.89 -16.29 -42.10
CA LYS A 94 10.06 -17.03 -41.14
C LYS A 94 10.18 -16.43 -39.74
N ASP A 95 11.39 -16.11 -39.30
CA ASP A 95 11.64 -15.48 -38.00
C ASP A 95 11.02 -14.09 -37.91
N GLN A 96 11.10 -13.28 -38.98
CA GLN A 96 10.45 -11.97 -39.04
C GLN A 96 8.93 -12.05 -38.89
N ASN A 97 8.29 -13.05 -39.49
CA ASN A 97 6.85 -13.27 -39.29
C ASN A 97 6.55 -13.62 -37.82
N GLY A 98 7.35 -14.51 -37.21
CA GLY A 98 7.20 -14.86 -35.79
C GLY A 98 7.42 -13.67 -34.84
N ILE A 99 8.35 -12.77 -35.15
CA ILE A 99 8.54 -11.52 -34.40
C ILE A 99 7.31 -10.61 -34.54
N THR A 100 6.77 -10.47 -35.75
CA THR A 100 5.59 -9.65 -36.01
C THR A 100 4.38 -10.11 -35.18
N ASP A 101 4.12 -11.43 -35.14
CA ASP A 101 3.03 -11.99 -34.33
C ASP A 101 3.22 -11.73 -32.83
N ARG A 102 4.46 -11.85 -32.33
CA ARG A 102 4.79 -11.56 -30.93
C ARG A 102 4.59 -10.09 -30.59
N VAL A 103 4.94 -9.17 -31.49
CA VAL A 103 4.71 -7.73 -31.32
C VAL A 103 3.21 -7.44 -31.24
N VAL A 104 2.41 -7.96 -32.17
CA VAL A 104 0.94 -7.77 -32.16
C VAL A 104 0.31 -8.28 -30.86
N LYS A 105 0.72 -9.47 -30.38
CA LYS A 105 0.24 -10.01 -29.11
C LYS A 105 0.66 -9.16 -27.91
N THR A 106 1.87 -8.58 -27.96
CA THR A 106 2.37 -7.66 -26.92
C THR A 106 1.55 -6.38 -26.88
N GLU A 107 1.24 -5.79 -28.04
CA GLU A 107 0.37 -4.61 -28.15
C GLU A 107 -1.04 -4.89 -27.59
N GLN A 108 -1.61 -6.05 -27.90
CA GLN A 108 -2.89 -6.49 -27.33
C GLN A 108 -2.85 -6.58 -25.80
N ASN A 109 -1.79 -7.17 -25.24
CA ASN A 109 -1.61 -7.26 -23.80
C ASN A 109 -1.47 -5.88 -23.15
N ILE A 110 -0.69 -4.97 -23.75
CA ILE A 110 -0.51 -3.59 -23.28
C ILE A 110 -1.85 -2.84 -23.24
N ASN A 111 -2.69 -3.02 -24.25
CA ASN A 111 -4.02 -2.42 -24.28
C ASN A 111 -4.91 -2.97 -23.14
N GLY A 112 -4.87 -4.28 -22.89
CA GLY A 112 -5.60 -4.90 -21.77
C GLY A 112 -5.13 -4.41 -20.39
N ILE A 113 -3.82 -4.23 -20.21
CA ILE A 113 -3.24 -3.63 -19.00
C ILE A 113 -3.71 -2.19 -18.83
N SER A 114 -3.72 -1.40 -19.90
CA SER A 114 -4.16 0.00 -19.88
C SER A 114 -5.63 0.12 -19.42
N SER A 115 -6.52 -0.71 -19.96
CA SER A 115 -7.93 -0.75 -19.53
C SER A 115 -8.07 -1.17 -18.05
N SER A 116 -7.24 -2.09 -17.57
CA SER A 116 -7.25 -2.52 -16.16
C SER A 116 -6.81 -1.38 -15.23
N ILE A 117 -5.79 -0.61 -15.62
CA ILE A 117 -5.32 0.58 -14.88
C ILE A 117 -6.41 1.65 -14.80
N GLU A 118 -7.14 1.90 -15.89
CA GLU A 118 -8.27 2.84 -15.88
C GLU A 118 -9.37 2.41 -14.89
N GLN A 119 -9.70 1.12 -14.86
CA GLN A 119 -10.67 0.58 -13.89
C GLN A 119 -10.18 0.75 -12.44
N ILE A 120 -8.90 0.43 -12.18
CA ILE A 120 -8.28 0.60 -10.87
C ILE A 120 -8.36 2.07 -10.42
N ASN A 121 -8.04 3.01 -11.30
CA ASN A 121 -8.11 4.44 -11.00
C ASN A 121 -9.54 4.88 -10.66
N LYS A 122 -10.54 4.38 -11.38
CA LYS A 122 -11.95 4.66 -11.10
C LYS A 122 -12.38 4.12 -9.73
N THR A 123 -12.04 2.87 -9.42
CA THR A 123 -12.36 2.24 -8.12
C THR A 123 -11.62 2.94 -6.97
N SER A 124 -10.37 3.35 -7.18
CA SER A 124 -9.59 4.12 -6.20
C SER A 124 -10.26 5.45 -5.87
N SER A 125 -10.64 6.23 -6.91
CA SER A 125 -11.35 7.50 -6.71
C SER A 125 -12.68 7.34 -5.97
N GLN A 126 -13.47 6.30 -6.30
CA GLN A 126 -14.70 5.98 -5.57
C GLN A 126 -14.43 5.61 -4.10
N THR A 127 -13.32 4.94 -3.82
CA THR A 127 -12.94 4.56 -2.45
C THR A 127 -12.57 5.80 -1.63
N VAL A 128 -11.82 6.73 -2.20
CA VAL A 128 -11.49 8.02 -1.56
C VAL A 128 -12.75 8.81 -1.21
N GLN A 129 -13.72 8.88 -2.14
CA GLN A 129 -14.99 9.58 -1.87
C GLN A 129 -15.78 8.95 -0.70
N LYS A 130 -15.82 7.61 -0.63
CA LYS A 130 -16.46 6.92 0.50
C LYS A 130 -15.74 7.17 1.83
N LEU A 131 -14.41 7.22 1.82
CA LEU A 131 -13.62 7.52 3.02
C LEU A 131 -13.91 8.93 3.54
N ASN A 132 -13.93 9.94 2.67
CA ASN A 132 -14.28 11.30 3.06
C ASN A 132 -15.68 11.39 3.69
N LYS A 133 -16.64 10.60 3.18
CA LYS A 133 -17.98 10.55 3.77
C LYS A 133 -18.00 9.92 5.15
N VAL A 134 -17.23 8.85 5.35
CA VAL A 134 -17.07 8.21 6.67
C VAL A 134 -16.44 9.17 7.68
N GLU A 135 -15.43 9.96 7.26
CA GLU A 135 -14.79 10.97 8.10
C GLU A 135 -15.80 12.06 8.54
N GLU A 136 -16.61 12.56 7.60
CA GLU A 136 -17.68 13.52 7.89
C GLU A 136 -18.70 12.97 8.89
N ASP A 137 -19.18 11.74 8.67
CA ASP A 137 -20.17 11.08 9.54
C ASP A 137 -19.60 10.79 10.94
N ALA A 138 -18.30 10.42 11.02
CA ALA A 138 -17.60 10.21 12.28
C ALA A 138 -17.48 11.52 13.07
N ASN A 139 -17.14 12.63 12.40
CA ASN A 139 -17.07 13.95 13.03
C ASN A 139 -18.45 14.43 13.52
N GLY A 140 -19.51 14.23 12.72
CA GLY A 140 -20.88 14.54 13.15
C GLY A 140 -21.32 13.72 14.36
N THR A 141 -20.91 12.45 14.42
CA THR A 141 -21.15 11.56 15.57
C THR A 141 -20.42 12.05 16.82
N LYS A 142 -19.14 12.42 16.72
CA LYS A 142 -18.35 12.98 17.83
C LYS A 142 -19.02 14.21 18.45
N GLN A 143 -19.43 15.17 17.62
CA GLN A 143 -20.14 16.38 18.08
C GLN A 143 -21.47 16.06 18.76
N THR A 144 -22.16 15.01 18.32
CA THR A 144 -23.41 14.54 18.92
C THR A 144 -23.16 13.94 20.30
N ILE A 145 -22.11 13.12 20.44
CA ILE A 145 -21.69 12.53 21.71
C ILE A 145 -21.31 13.61 22.71
N GLU A 146 -20.46 14.57 22.35
CA GLU A 146 -20.06 15.69 23.23
C GLU A 146 -21.29 16.48 23.74
N ARG A 147 -22.29 16.68 22.87
CA ARG A 147 -23.55 17.35 23.25
C ARG A 147 -24.37 16.51 24.22
N ILE A 148 -24.44 15.19 23.99
CA ILE A 148 -25.13 14.25 24.89
C ILE A 148 -24.46 14.24 26.25
N GLU A 149 -23.13 14.12 26.31
CA GLU A 149 -22.36 14.14 27.56
C GLU A 149 -22.65 15.41 28.37
N LYS A 150 -22.64 16.58 27.71
CA LYS A 150 -22.98 17.85 28.35
C LYS A 150 -24.41 17.87 28.89
N ASN A 151 -25.37 17.36 28.13
CA ASN A 151 -26.78 17.32 28.55
C ASN A 151 -27.00 16.36 29.73
N VAL A 152 -26.35 15.20 29.71
CA VAL A 152 -26.42 14.21 30.80
C VAL A 152 -25.84 14.79 32.08
N ASN A 153 -24.66 15.43 32.02
CA ASN A 153 -24.05 16.07 33.20
C ASN A 153 -24.95 17.15 33.82
N ASN A 154 -25.71 17.90 33.01
CA ASN A 154 -26.65 18.90 33.51
C ASN A 154 -27.92 18.27 34.12
N LEU A 155 -28.38 17.13 33.61
CA LEU A 155 -29.56 16.43 34.15
C LEU A 155 -29.26 15.75 35.49
N ASP A 156 -28.04 15.27 35.68
CA ASP A 156 -27.59 14.64 36.93
C ASP A 156 -27.71 15.62 38.12
N GLY A 157 -27.24 16.86 37.97
CA GLY A 157 -27.29 17.86 39.07
C GLY A 157 -28.69 18.37 39.44
N ASP A 158 -29.59 18.53 38.46
CA ASP A 158 -30.85 19.26 38.64
C ASP A 158 -32.00 18.42 39.23
N VAL A 159 -31.98 17.10 39.03
CA VAL A 159 -33.14 16.21 39.26
C VAL A 159 -32.94 15.26 40.46
N ILE A 160 -31.77 15.32 41.09
CA ILE A 160 -31.39 14.42 42.19
C ILE A 160 -31.74 15.03 43.56
N ASN A 161 -32.22 14.18 44.47
CA ASN A 161 -32.34 14.53 45.87
C ASN A 161 -30.98 14.38 46.55
N LEU A 162 -30.48 15.44 47.16
CA LEU A 162 -29.15 15.46 47.78
C LEU A 162 -29.12 14.79 49.15
N VAL A 163 -30.29 14.47 49.72
CA VAL A 163 -30.46 14.04 51.10
C VAL A 163 -30.79 12.55 51.17
N ARG A 164 -29.96 11.80 51.91
CA ARG A 164 -30.14 10.35 52.13
C ARG A 164 -31.21 10.03 53.17
N GLY A 165 -31.79 8.83 53.08
CA GLY A 165 -32.78 8.32 54.02
C GLY A 165 -34.19 8.91 53.87
N THR A 166 -34.45 9.70 52.82
CA THR A 166 -35.70 10.47 52.68
C THR A 166 -36.92 9.62 52.31
N LYS A 167 -36.71 8.42 51.74
CA LYS A 167 -37.79 7.47 51.42
C LYS A 167 -38.44 6.89 52.67
N THR A 168 -37.62 6.47 53.61
CA THR A 168 -38.03 5.81 54.86
C THR A 168 -38.06 6.76 56.05
N LEU A 169 -37.60 8.01 55.86
CA LEU A 169 -37.38 9.00 56.92
C LEU A 169 -36.43 8.48 58.01
N THR A 170 -35.41 7.72 57.61
CA THR A 170 -34.37 7.22 58.52
C THR A 170 -33.41 8.35 58.85
N THR A 171 -33.34 8.72 60.12
CA THR A 171 -32.48 9.81 60.59
C THR A 171 -31.00 9.46 60.43
N ASN A 172 -30.20 10.41 59.96
CA ASN A 172 -28.76 10.32 59.77
C ASN A 172 -28.10 11.70 60.00
N GLU A 173 -26.85 11.91 59.61
CA GLU A 173 -26.21 13.22 59.72
C GLU A 173 -26.91 14.33 58.91
N GLU A 174 -27.49 14.02 57.75
CA GLU A 174 -28.15 14.98 56.84
C GLU A 174 -29.62 15.22 57.18
N LEU A 175 -30.34 14.17 57.60
CA LEU A 175 -31.79 14.15 57.80
C LEU A 175 -32.14 13.89 59.26
N SER A 176 -33.04 14.70 59.82
CA SER A 176 -33.54 14.52 61.19
C SER A 176 -35.02 14.86 61.29
N LEU A 177 -35.68 14.37 62.35
CA LEU A 177 -37.03 14.79 62.72
C LEU A 177 -36.91 15.84 63.82
N LYS A 178 -37.35 17.07 63.55
CA LYS A 178 -37.25 18.18 64.49
C LYS A 178 -38.52 18.30 65.33
N GLY A 179 -38.31 18.32 66.64
CA GLY A 179 -39.35 18.48 67.66
C GLY A 179 -39.71 17.15 68.35
N GLY A 180 -40.23 17.22 69.57
CA GLY A 180 -40.43 16.06 70.45
C GLY A 180 -41.65 15.20 70.13
N ARG A 181 -42.55 15.63 69.25
CA ARG A 181 -43.84 14.95 68.95
C ARG A 181 -44.03 14.63 67.47
N LEU A 182 -42.96 14.64 66.68
CA LEU A 182 -42.97 14.18 65.28
C LEU A 182 -42.49 12.74 65.22
N SER A 183 -43.33 11.85 64.70
CA SER A 183 -43.01 10.42 64.60
C SER A 183 -43.37 9.85 63.24
N VAL A 184 -42.57 8.91 62.73
CA VAL A 184 -42.89 8.15 61.53
C VAL A 184 -44.02 7.16 61.83
N ILE A 185 -45.07 7.19 61.04
CA ILE A 185 -46.23 6.30 61.19
C ILE A 185 -46.16 5.13 60.18
N LYS A 186 -47.03 4.13 60.37
CA LYS A 186 -47.09 2.95 59.50
C LYS A 186 -47.63 3.24 58.11
N ASP A 187 -48.48 4.25 57.98
CA ASP A 187 -49.05 4.65 56.69
C ASP A 187 -47.95 5.21 55.78
N THR A 188 -48.15 5.03 54.48
CA THR A 188 -47.23 5.54 53.46
C THR A 188 -47.96 6.41 52.46
N TYR A 189 -47.22 7.30 51.82
CA TYR A 189 -47.68 8.09 50.69
C TYR A 189 -46.82 7.77 49.47
N ASN A 190 -47.42 7.18 48.44
CA ASN A 190 -46.71 6.70 47.25
C ASN A 190 -45.49 5.80 47.60
N GLY A 191 -45.62 4.99 48.65
CA GLY A 191 -44.54 4.11 49.14
C GLY A 191 -43.47 4.80 49.99
N ASN A 192 -43.59 6.11 50.26
CA ASN A 192 -42.71 6.85 51.16
C ASN A 192 -43.28 6.91 52.56
N ALA A 193 -42.41 6.88 53.56
CA ALA A 193 -42.80 7.01 54.96
C ALA A 193 -43.40 8.39 55.25
N ILE A 194 -44.36 8.42 56.17
CA ILE A 194 -45.04 9.64 56.62
C ILE A 194 -44.58 9.96 58.03
N ALA A 195 -44.12 11.19 58.27
CA ALA A 195 -43.98 11.75 59.61
C ALA A 195 -45.26 12.48 59.99
N GLN A 196 -45.78 12.24 61.19
CA GLN A 196 -47.01 12.83 61.70
C GLN A 196 -46.78 13.49 63.06
N THR A 197 -47.48 14.59 63.30
CA THR A 197 -47.60 15.24 64.60
C THR A 197 -49.00 15.83 64.80
N ASP A 198 -49.33 16.11 66.06
CA ASP A 198 -50.53 16.85 66.50
C ASP A 198 -50.17 18.18 67.18
N THR A 199 -48.90 18.60 67.12
CA THR A 199 -48.37 19.80 67.79
C THR A 199 -47.61 20.70 66.81
N GLU A 200 -47.68 22.01 67.01
CA GLU A 200 -46.97 23.00 66.20
C GLU A 200 -45.44 22.88 66.27
N TRP A 201 -44.75 23.57 65.34
CA TRP A 201 -43.29 23.73 65.37
C TRP A 201 -42.52 22.40 65.31
N GLN A 202 -43.04 21.47 64.52
CA GLN A 202 -42.39 20.20 64.20
C GLN A 202 -42.21 20.08 62.70
N GLY A 203 -41.10 19.47 62.28
CA GLY A 203 -40.88 19.22 60.85
C GLY A 203 -39.72 18.31 60.55
N ILE A 204 -39.73 17.72 59.35
CA ILE A 204 -38.58 17.02 58.79
C ILE A 204 -37.51 18.05 58.44
N ALA A 205 -36.31 17.86 59.00
CA ALA A 205 -35.22 18.81 58.93
C ALA A 205 -34.01 18.24 58.18
N VAL A 206 -33.51 19.02 57.23
CA VAL A 206 -32.29 18.77 56.47
C VAL A 206 -31.18 19.69 56.97
N LYS A 207 -29.99 19.15 57.20
CA LYS A 207 -28.81 19.88 57.69
C LYS A 207 -27.92 20.28 56.50
N PRO A 208 -27.98 21.54 56.03
CA PRO A 208 -27.14 21.99 54.92
C PRO A 208 -25.63 21.93 55.25
N SER A 209 -25.24 22.06 56.51
CA SER A 209 -23.84 22.00 56.94
C SER A 209 -23.19 20.65 56.63
N GLU A 210 -23.91 19.54 56.79
CA GLU A 210 -23.41 18.21 56.44
C GLU A 210 -23.33 18.00 54.93
N LEU A 211 -24.28 18.56 54.17
CA LEU A 211 -24.23 18.53 52.71
C LEU A 211 -23.05 19.35 52.16
N ILE A 212 -22.70 20.47 52.79
CA ILE A 212 -21.51 21.27 52.46
C ILE A 212 -20.23 20.49 52.75
N LYS A 213 -20.12 19.85 53.92
CA LYS A 213 -18.95 19.03 54.28
C LYS A 213 -18.69 17.90 53.29
N GLN A 214 -19.76 17.32 52.75
CA GLN A 214 -19.68 16.26 51.73
C GLN A 214 -19.51 16.80 50.30
N GLY A 215 -19.45 18.13 50.11
CA GLY A 215 -19.30 18.75 48.79
C GLY A 215 -20.54 18.67 47.90
N LYS A 216 -21.71 18.30 48.45
CA LYS A 216 -22.99 18.19 47.71
C LYS A 216 -23.59 19.55 47.36
N ILE A 217 -23.31 20.58 48.17
CA ILE A 217 -23.68 21.99 47.92
C ILE A 217 -22.54 22.90 48.41
N LYS A 218 -22.49 24.14 47.93
CA LYS A 218 -21.58 25.20 48.43
C LYS A 218 -22.31 26.51 48.70
N ILE A 219 -21.68 27.39 49.49
CA ILE A 219 -22.17 28.74 49.75
C ILE A 219 -22.37 29.49 48.42
N GLY A 220 -23.53 30.12 48.26
CA GLY A 220 -23.93 30.82 47.04
C GLY A 220 -24.67 29.96 46.00
N ASP A 221 -24.72 28.63 46.15
CA ASP A 221 -25.57 27.79 45.31
C ASP A 221 -27.05 28.16 45.47
N THR A 222 -27.86 27.96 44.43
CA THR A 222 -29.32 28.06 44.55
C THR A 222 -29.90 26.66 44.71
N VAL A 223 -30.62 26.44 45.81
CA VAL A 223 -31.25 25.15 46.12
C VAL A 223 -32.76 25.29 46.24
N THR A 224 -33.49 24.23 45.90
CA THR A 224 -34.91 24.09 46.17
C THR A 224 -35.12 23.02 47.23
N PHE A 225 -35.64 23.41 48.39
CA PHE A 225 -36.11 22.46 49.41
C PHE A 225 -37.60 22.26 49.25
N SER A 226 -38.04 21.01 49.27
CA SER A 226 -39.45 20.66 49.15
C SER A 226 -39.84 19.50 50.05
N VAL A 227 -41.09 19.52 50.51
CA VAL A 227 -41.72 18.46 51.29
C VAL A 227 -43.16 18.32 50.82
N THR A 228 -43.70 17.10 50.82
CA THR A 228 -45.13 16.89 50.58
C THR A 228 -45.83 16.87 51.93
N ALA A 229 -46.83 17.72 52.12
CA ALA A 229 -47.46 17.91 53.43
C ALA A 229 -48.98 18.06 53.32
N ARG A 230 -49.69 17.71 54.39
CA ARG A 230 -51.14 17.92 54.56
C ARG A 230 -51.52 18.12 56.02
N MET A 231 -52.67 18.75 56.25
CA MET A 231 -53.31 18.93 57.55
C MET A 231 -54.67 18.23 57.56
N ILE A 232 -54.76 17.10 58.26
CA ILE A 232 -56.02 16.36 58.41
C ILE A 232 -56.85 17.03 59.50
N GLY A 233 -58.12 17.33 59.23
CA GLY A 233 -59.02 17.94 60.22
C GLY A 233 -58.86 19.46 60.36
N GLY A 234 -58.23 20.14 59.39
CA GLY A 234 -58.11 21.59 59.37
C GLY A 234 -57.22 22.11 58.25
N GLU A 235 -56.77 23.35 58.39
CA GLU A 235 -55.75 23.96 57.54
C GLU A 235 -54.71 24.69 58.38
N SER A 236 -53.51 24.88 57.83
CA SER A 236 -52.43 25.60 58.52
C SER A 236 -51.40 26.16 57.55
N THR A 237 -50.89 27.33 57.88
CA THR A 237 -49.76 27.93 57.18
C THR A 237 -48.45 27.24 57.59
N GLN A 238 -47.75 26.75 56.58
CA GLN A 238 -46.43 26.17 56.66
C GLN A 238 -45.40 27.25 56.42
N VAL A 239 -44.41 27.33 57.31
CA VAL A 239 -43.31 28.29 57.21
C VAL A 239 -42.00 27.55 57.07
N PHE A 240 -41.19 28.03 56.13
CA PHE A 240 -39.84 27.58 55.95
C PHE A 240 -38.89 28.19 57.01
N PHE A 241 -38.03 27.39 57.60
CA PHE A 241 -36.92 27.85 58.43
C PHE A 241 -35.58 27.56 57.73
N PRO A 242 -34.57 28.42 57.90
CA PRO A 242 -34.36 29.34 59.04
C PRO A 242 -34.99 30.74 58.94
N ASN A 243 -35.35 31.21 57.74
CA ASN A 243 -35.57 32.64 57.47
C ASN A 243 -37.00 33.03 57.08
N SER A 244 -37.98 32.12 57.16
CA SER A 244 -39.37 32.37 56.75
C SER A 244 -39.56 32.75 55.28
N ALA A 245 -38.58 32.48 54.41
CA ALA A 245 -38.62 32.84 52.99
C ALA A 245 -39.70 32.11 52.16
N GLY A 246 -40.31 31.05 52.70
CA GLY A 246 -41.41 30.33 52.07
C GLY A 246 -42.58 30.17 53.02
N LYS A 247 -43.78 30.62 52.62
CA LYS A 247 -45.03 30.40 53.34
C LYS A 247 -46.10 29.81 52.42
N THR A 248 -46.79 28.75 52.85
CA THR A 248 -47.93 28.23 52.10
C THR A 248 -48.93 27.52 53.00
N THR A 249 -50.21 27.60 52.70
CA THR A 249 -51.25 26.87 53.43
C THR A 249 -51.39 25.44 52.90
N VAL A 250 -51.52 24.49 53.82
CA VAL A 250 -51.88 23.09 53.54
C VAL A 250 -53.19 22.76 54.27
N ASN A 251 -53.97 21.87 53.68
CA ASN A 251 -55.26 21.40 54.18
C ASN A 251 -55.29 19.85 54.12
N GLY A 252 -56.46 19.23 54.12
CA GLY A 252 -56.60 17.76 54.09
C GLY A 252 -55.97 17.05 52.88
N GLU A 253 -55.63 17.79 51.82
CA GLU A 253 -55.03 17.24 50.60
C GLU A 253 -53.51 17.30 50.65
N TRP A 254 -52.87 16.28 50.08
CA TRP A 254 -51.42 16.25 49.92
C TRP A 254 -50.97 17.34 48.96
N LYS A 255 -50.17 18.27 49.48
CA LYS A 255 -49.63 19.39 48.71
C LYS A 255 -48.11 19.37 48.76
N ARG A 256 -47.48 19.54 47.59
CA ARG A 256 -46.03 19.77 47.50
C ARG A 256 -45.75 21.20 47.93
N VAL A 257 -45.03 21.35 49.04
CA VAL A 257 -44.58 22.62 49.60
C VAL A 257 -43.10 22.78 49.26
N SER A 258 -42.68 23.95 48.82
CA SER A 258 -41.29 24.19 48.42
C SER A 258 -40.84 25.63 48.65
N VAL A 259 -39.54 25.82 48.80
CA VAL A 259 -38.87 27.11 48.76
C VAL A 259 -37.62 26.98 47.91
N THR A 260 -37.30 28.02 47.14
CA THR A 260 -36.03 28.15 46.43
C THR A 260 -35.23 29.28 47.06
N ILE A 261 -34.05 28.97 47.58
CA ILE A 261 -33.20 29.92 48.30
C ILE A 261 -31.74 29.80 47.87
N PRO A 262 -30.95 30.88 47.96
CA PRO A 262 -29.50 30.76 47.95
C PRO A 262 -29.02 30.09 49.25
N VAL A 263 -27.98 29.26 49.15
CA VAL A 263 -27.26 28.72 50.32
C VAL A 263 -26.48 29.86 50.96
N GLY A 264 -26.99 30.37 52.08
CA GLY A 264 -26.40 31.47 52.84
C GLY A 264 -25.15 31.05 53.63
N SER A 265 -24.38 32.02 54.11
CA SER A 265 -23.17 31.77 54.93
C SER A 265 -23.46 31.05 56.25
N ASP A 266 -24.68 31.22 56.78
CA ASP A 266 -25.20 30.56 57.97
C ASP A 266 -25.42 29.05 57.78
N ALA A 267 -25.55 28.58 56.53
CA ALA A 267 -25.77 27.17 56.21
C ALA A 267 -24.61 26.25 56.66
N ALA A 268 -23.43 26.80 56.95
CA ALA A 268 -22.30 26.05 57.52
C ALA A 268 -22.45 25.77 59.03
N ASP A 269 -23.34 26.46 59.74
CA ASP A 269 -23.59 26.23 61.16
C ASP A 269 -24.37 24.91 61.36
N PRO A 270 -23.88 23.97 62.19
CA PRO A 270 -24.58 22.71 62.47
C PRO A 270 -25.97 22.87 63.09
N ASN A 271 -26.30 24.04 63.65
CA ASN A 271 -27.61 24.32 64.25
C ASN A 271 -28.64 24.84 63.23
N VAL A 272 -28.19 25.30 62.06
CA VAL A 272 -29.07 25.74 60.98
C VAL A 272 -29.59 24.53 60.22
N VAL A 273 -30.91 24.43 60.10
CA VAL A 273 -31.59 23.34 59.39
C VAL A 273 -32.70 23.88 58.50
N TYR A 274 -32.84 23.29 57.31
CA TYR A 274 -33.91 23.56 56.37
C TYR A 274 -35.10 22.67 56.66
N ARG A 275 -36.25 23.27 56.93
CA ARG A 275 -37.49 22.55 57.28
C ARG A 275 -38.71 23.42 57.04
N PHE A 276 -39.86 22.77 56.86
CA PHE A 276 -41.17 23.41 56.96
C PHE A 276 -41.85 23.01 58.25
N GLU A 277 -42.46 23.97 58.94
CA GLU A 277 -43.23 23.72 60.16
C GLU A 277 -44.59 24.42 60.08
N ALA A 278 -45.59 23.83 60.73
CA ALA A 278 -46.93 24.41 60.84
C ALA A 278 -46.95 25.49 61.93
N GLU A 279 -47.42 26.70 61.61
CA GLU A 279 -47.55 27.82 62.59
C GLU A 279 -48.63 27.54 63.65
N SER A 280 -49.68 26.82 63.27
CA SER A 280 -50.81 26.48 64.14
C SER A 280 -51.44 25.14 63.77
N ILE A 281 -51.82 24.31 64.73
CA ILE A 281 -52.55 23.06 64.49
C ILE A 281 -53.90 23.11 65.22
N PRO A 282 -55.04 23.07 64.51
CA PRO A 282 -56.35 23.05 65.15
C PRO A 282 -56.51 21.87 66.11
N LYS A 283 -57.30 22.04 67.17
CA LYS A 283 -57.54 20.98 68.15
C LYS A 283 -58.12 19.74 67.47
N GLY A 284 -57.42 18.61 67.58
CA GLY A 284 -57.82 17.33 66.97
C GLY A 284 -57.36 17.15 65.52
N ALA A 285 -56.65 18.12 64.95
CA ALA A 285 -56.03 18.00 63.64
C ALA A 285 -54.68 17.26 63.70
N LEU A 286 -54.28 16.67 62.57
CA LEU A 286 -53.00 15.99 62.42
C LEU A 286 -52.22 16.58 61.25
N TYR A 287 -50.98 16.97 61.50
CA TYR A 287 -50.07 17.42 60.48
C TYR A 287 -49.17 16.29 60.00
N GLN A 288 -49.12 16.09 58.69
CA GLN A 288 -48.33 15.03 58.07
C GLN A 288 -47.36 15.59 57.04
N GLN A 289 -46.13 15.08 57.04
CA GLN A 289 -45.07 15.38 56.09
C GLN A 289 -44.46 14.10 55.52
N THR A 290 -44.05 14.13 54.27
CA THR A 290 -43.40 13.02 53.60
C THR A 290 -42.53 13.53 52.44
N SER A 291 -41.70 12.64 51.91
CA SER A 291 -40.99 12.85 50.64
C SER A 291 -40.14 14.14 50.62
N PRO A 292 -39.31 14.42 51.64
CA PRO A 292 -38.45 15.59 51.64
C PRO A 292 -37.40 15.48 50.53
N MET A 293 -37.13 16.58 49.84
CA MET A 293 -36.13 16.66 48.77
C MET A 293 -35.43 18.02 48.79
N LEU A 294 -34.10 17.99 48.74
CA LEU A 294 -33.27 19.16 48.45
C LEU A 294 -32.54 18.93 47.13
N SER A 295 -32.60 19.89 46.21
CA SER A 295 -31.94 19.79 44.90
C SER A 295 -31.30 21.12 44.47
N LEU A 296 -30.26 21.06 43.63
CA LEU A 296 -29.50 22.21 43.12
C LEU A 296 -30.18 22.88 41.92
N THR A 297 -31.48 23.14 42.01
CA THR A 297 -32.26 23.70 40.90
C THR A 297 -33.21 24.79 41.39
N LYS A 298 -33.71 25.60 40.45
CA LYS A 298 -34.79 26.57 40.67
C LYS A 298 -36.19 25.98 40.40
N LYS A 299 -36.26 24.78 39.82
CA LYS A 299 -37.52 24.11 39.49
C LYS A 299 -37.93 23.14 40.59
N VAL A 300 -39.23 23.07 40.86
CA VAL A 300 -39.79 22.10 41.80
C VAL A 300 -40.08 20.80 41.04
N TYR A 301 -39.37 19.73 41.38
CA TYR A 301 -39.58 18.40 40.80
C TYR A 301 -40.39 17.49 41.73
N PRO A 302 -41.07 16.46 41.20
CA PRO A 302 -41.58 15.34 42.00
C PRO A 302 -40.45 14.71 42.80
N TRP A 303 -40.77 14.18 43.98
CA TRP A 303 -39.78 13.55 44.85
C TRP A 303 -39.10 12.37 44.16
N ARG A 304 -37.79 12.27 44.37
CA ARG A 304 -36.96 11.11 44.05
C ARG A 304 -36.07 10.77 45.26
N PRO A 305 -35.69 9.51 45.45
CA PRO A 305 -34.67 9.16 46.45
C PRO A 305 -33.32 9.77 46.08
N ALA A 306 -32.42 9.89 47.06
CA ALA A 306 -31.03 10.18 46.75
C ALA A 306 -30.39 9.01 45.98
N PRO A 307 -29.35 9.22 45.16
CA PRO A 307 -28.74 8.15 44.36
C PRO A 307 -28.21 7.02 45.24
N GLU A 308 -27.73 7.35 46.44
CA GLU A 308 -27.27 6.39 47.44
C GLU A 308 -28.41 5.56 48.05
N ASP A 309 -29.65 6.04 47.97
CA ASP A 309 -30.86 5.32 48.41
C ASP A 309 -31.50 4.49 47.26
N GLN A 310 -30.95 4.56 46.04
CA GLN A 310 -31.43 3.80 44.88
C GLN A 310 -30.73 2.46 44.75
N ALA A 311 -31.52 1.37 44.75
CA ALA A 311 -31.03 0.00 44.54
C ALA A 311 -30.42 -0.24 43.13
N ASP A 312 -30.76 0.61 42.15
CA ASP A 312 -30.39 0.46 40.73
C ASP A 312 -29.22 1.38 40.29
N SER A 313 -28.57 2.08 41.23
CA SER A 313 -27.41 2.95 40.94
C SER A 313 -26.26 2.18 40.26
N ASN A 314 -26.13 0.89 40.53
CA ASN A 314 -25.15 0.02 39.88
C ASN A 314 -25.41 -0.19 38.38
N GLU A 315 -26.65 -0.17 37.91
CA GLU A 315 -26.97 -0.41 36.50
C GLU A 315 -26.71 0.84 35.64
N PHE A 316 -27.03 2.03 36.17
CA PHE A 316 -26.75 3.30 35.49
C PHE A 316 -25.24 3.62 35.43
N ILE A 317 -24.49 3.34 36.51
CA ILE A 317 -23.03 3.46 36.53
C ILE A 317 -22.41 2.48 35.54
N LYS A 318 -22.95 1.25 35.43
CA LYS A 318 -22.48 0.24 34.47
C LYS A 318 -22.66 0.71 33.03
N VAL A 319 -23.86 1.17 32.65
CA VAL A 319 -24.14 1.68 31.29
C VAL A 319 -23.24 2.87 30.93
N THR A 320 -23.01 3.79 31.86
CA THR A 320 -22.12 4.95 31.64
C THR A 320 -20.67 4.51 31.43
N THR A 321 -20.21 3.50 32.17
CA THR A 321 -18.85 2.96 32.04
C THR A 321 -18.67 2.20 30.73
N GLU A 322 -19.68 1.44 30.29
CA GLU A 322 -19.69 0.73 29.01
C GLU A 322 -19.66 1.71 27.82
N ILE A 323 -20.42 2.81 27.87
CA ILE A 323 -20.40 3.86 26.84
C ILE A 323 -19.00 4.48 26.72
N LYS A 324 -18.35 4.80 27.84
CA LYS A 324 -16.97 5.34 27.84
C LYS A 324 -15.96 4.35 27.24
N ALA A 325 -16.10 3.06 27.57
CA ALA A 325 -15.23 2.01 27.04
C ALA A 325 -15.40 1.82 25.53
N GLU A 326 -16.64 1.80 25.02
CA GLU A 326 -16.90 1.68 23.59
C GLU A 326 -16.46 2.93 22.80
N ALA A 327 -16.65 4.14 23.36
CA ALA A 327 -16.14 5.37 22.76
C ALA A 327 -14.59 5.36 22.63
N GLY A 328 -13.88 4.87 23.64
CA GLY A 328 -12.42 4.71 23.59
C GLY A 328 -11.95 3.72 22.52
N LYS A 329 -12.67 2.61 22.34
CA LYS A 329 -12.38 1.63 21.27
C LYS A 329 -12.56 2.23 19.87
N ILE A 330 -13.59 3.07 19.68
CA ILE A 330 -13.85 3.75 18.41
C ILE A 330 -12.75 4.78 18.11
N SER A 331 -12.33 5.57 19.09
CA SER A 331 -11.21 6.52 18.93
C SER A 331 -9.93 5.82 18.49
N THR A 332 -9.60 4.70 19.13
CA THR A 332 -8.41 3.90 18.79
C THR A 332 -8.47 3.34 17.37
N LYS A 333 -9.64 2.86 16.93
CA LYS A 333 -9.84 2.38 15.55
C LYS A 333 -9.74 3.52 14.53
N LEU A 334 -10.20 4.72 14.86
CA LEU A 334 -10.12 5.88 13.98
C LEU A 334 -8.66 6.33 13.80
N GLU A 335 -7.87 6.37 14.87
CA GLU A 335 -6.42 6.61 14.81
C GLU A 335 -5.70 5.55 13.95
N GLN A 336 -6.10 4.27 14.04
CA GLN A 336 -5.56 3.20 13.20
C GLN A 336 -5.95 3.34 11.71
N VAL A 337 -7.09 3.96 11.41
CA VAL A 337 -7.52 4.25 10.04
C VAL A 337 -6.77 5.47 9.50
N GLU A 338 -6.56 6.51 10.30
CA GLU A 338 -5.75 7.69 9.95
C GLU A 338 -4.26 7.33 9.76
N ALA A 339 -3.73 6.39 10.54
CA ALA A 339 -2.35 5.90 10.41
C ALA A 339 -2.11 4.99 9.18
N ARG A 340 -3.17 4.55 8.48
CA ARG A 340 -3.03 3.81 7.22
C ARG A 340 -2.84 4.79 6.06
N THR A 341 -1.69 5.42 6.00
CA THR A 341 -1.16 5.94 4.74
C THR A 341 -0.84 4.75 3.85
N VAL A 342 -1.75 4.43 2.92
CA VAL A 342 -1.54 3.38 1.91
C VAL A 342 -0.68 3.94 0.78
N GLY A 343 0.58 4.25 1.10
CA GLY A 343 1.63 4.50 0.12
C GLY A 343 2.43 3.21 -0.07
N VAL A 344 1.98 2.33 -0.96
CA VAL A 344 2.73 1.12 -1.32
C VAL A 344 3.70 1.47 -2.45
N GLU A 345 4.71 2.28 -2.16
CA GLU A 345 5.81 2.52 -3.11
C GLU A 345 6.80 1.35 -3.04
N ASN A 346 7.07 0.74 -4.20
CA ASN A 346 8.12 -0.26 -4.33
C ASN A 346 9.47 0.45 -4.46
N TRP A 347 10.32 0.33 -3.44
CA TRP A 347 11.61 1.02 -3.37
C TRP A 347 12.76 0.25 -4.05
N LEU A 348 12.50 -0.98 -4.50
CA LEU A 348 13.42 -1.71 -5.37
C LEU A 348 13.18 -1.25 -6.81
N ILE A 349 14.27 -0.88 -7.47
CA ILE A 349 14.32 -0.67 -8.92
C ILE A 349 14.77 -1.96 -9.60
N ASN A 350 14.58 -2.04 -10.92
CA ASN A 350 14.93 -3.21 -11.72
C ASN A 350 14.18 -4.48 -11.24
N THR A 351 12.88 -4.32 -10.93
CA THR A 351 11.99 -5.40 -10.52
C THR A 351 11.13 -5.94 -11.66
N GLY A 352 11.44 -5.58 -12.91
CA GLY A 352 10.76 -6.10 -14.09
C GLY A 352 11.20 -7.52 -14.45
N PRO A 353 10.55 -8.12 -15.48
CA PRO A 353 10.92 -9.42 -16.01
C PRO A 353 12.41 -9.53 -16.30
N ASN A 354 13.07 -10.56 -15.76
CA ASN A 354 14.48 -10.86 -15.99
C ASN A 354 15.47 -9.79 -15.50
N GLU A 355 15.01 -8.83 -14.70
CA GLU A 355 15.86 -7.83 -14.08
C GLU A 355 16.31 -8.27 -12.69
N ARG A 356 17.44 -7.73 -12.24
CA ARG A 356 17.98 -7.99 -10.90
C ARG A 356 17.61 -6.83 -9.98
N PRO A 357 16.70 -7.04 -9.01
CA PRO A 357 16.26 -6.00 -8.09
C PRO A 357 17.43 -5.40 -7.32
N GLN A 358 17.43 -4.07 -7.18
CA GLN A 358 18.38 -3.34 -6.35
C GLN A 358 17.72 -2.10 -5.74
N THR A 359 18.31 -1.51 -4.72
CA THR A 359 17.87 -0.20 -4.21
C THR A 359 18.42 0.95 -5.05
N ILE A 360 17.67 2.06 -5.07
CA ILE A 360 18.11 3.33 -5.66
C ILE A 360 19.44 3.77 -5.03
N GLY A 361 20.44 4.10 -5.85
CA GLY A 361 21.74 4.59 -5.39
C GLY A 361 22.82 3.52 -5.15
N MET A 362 22.51 2.23 -5.33
CA MET A 362 23.50 1.16 -5.19
C MET A 362 24.53 1.21 -6.33
N ILE A 363 25.74 1.68 -6.02
CA ILE A 363 26.84 1.76 -7.00
C ILE A 363 27.37 0.34 -7.29
N GLY A 364 27.29 -0.08 -8.54
CA GLY A 364 27.77 -1.40 -8.99
C GLY A 364 26.69 -2.48 -9.17
N GLY A 365 25.42 -2.18 -8.86
CA GLY A 365 24.33 -3.13 -9.04
C GLY A 365 24.16 -4.10 -7.87
N ALA A 366 23.15 -4.97 -7.98
CA ALA A 366 23.00 -6.10 -7.06
C ALA A 366 24.25 -7.00 -7.09
N LEU A 367 24.71 -7.40 -5.90
CA LEU A 367 25.93 -8.18 -5.75
C LEU A 367 25.62 -9.67 -5.69
N LEU A 368 26.48 -10.44 -6.34
CA LEU A 368 26.44 -11.90 -6.41
C LEU A 368 27.78 -12.41 -5.90
N ASN A 369 27.77 -13.31 -4.93
CA ASN A 369 28.97 -14.00 -4.45
C ASN A 369 28.76 -15.50 -4.51
N LYS A 370 29.69 -16.23 -5.11
CA LYS A 370 29.65 -17.70 -5.27
C LYS A 370 28.33 -18.25 -5.85
N VAL A 371 27.62 -17.39 -6.59
CA VAL A 371 26.41 -17.71 -7.33
C VAL A 371 26.54 -17.20 -8.76
N THR A 372 25.95 -17.90 -9.71
CA THR A 372 25.72 -17.43 -11.07
C THR A 372 24.25 -17.04 -11.21
N SER A 373 23.95 -16.17 -12.16
CA SER A 373 22.55 -15.91 -12.49
C SER A 373 22.33 -15.71 -13.97
N PHE A 374 21.19 -16.21 -14.42
CA PHE A 374 20.83 -16.28 -15.82
C PHE A 374 19.33 -16.06 -15.99
N VAL A 375 18.97 -15.56 -17.16
CA VAL A 375 17.60 -15.23 -17.52
C VAL A 375 16.89 -16.49 -18.01
N GLN A 376 15.72 -16.78 -17.44
CA GLN A 376 14.89 -17.90 -17.89
C GLN A 376 13.79 -17.42 -18.87
N PRO A 377 13.32 -18.29 -19.78
CA PRO A 377 12.24 -17.96 -20.71
C PRO A 377 10.92 -17.55 -20.06
N GLY A 378 10.74 -17.83 -18.75
CA GLY A 378 9.53 -17.57 -17.97
C GLY A 378 9.49 -16.23 -17.23
N GLU A 379 10.24 -15.22 -17.67
CA GLU A 379 10.23 -13.86 -17.10
C GLU A 379 10.80 -13.71 -15.67
N TYR A 380 11.66 -14.63 -15.23
CA TYR A 380 12.36 -14.54 -13.94
C TYR A 380 13.89 -14.76 -14.05
N VAL A 381 14.61 -14.26 -13.06
CA VAL A 381 16.06 -14.47 -12.91
C VAL A 381 16.30 -15.72 -12.06
N ALA A 382 17.11 -16.66 -12.58
CA ALA A 382 17.54 -17.83 -11.85
C ALA A 382 18.82 -17.57 -11.04
N ILE A 383 18.72 -17.92 -9.76
CA ILE A 383 19.70 -18.06 -8.67
C ILE A 383 20.51 -19.37 -8.60
N GLU A 384 21.69 -19.56 -9.21
CA GLU A 384 22.41 -20.85 -9.07
C GLU A 384 23.63 -20.76 -8.16
N CYS A 385 23.62 -21.55 -7.08
CA CYS A 385 24.75 -21.67 -6.15
C CYS A 385 25.87 -22.50 -6.78
N GLN A 386 27.07 -21.91 -6.84
CA GLN A 386 28.28 -22.59 -7.32
C GLN A 386 29.12 -23.14 -6.15
N ASP A 387 29.11 -22.46 -5.01
CA ASP A 387 29.80 -22.84 -3.78
C ASP A 387 29.00 -22.39 -2.55
N HIS A 388 28.59 -23.35 -1.73
CA HIS A 388 27.69 -23.15 -0.58
C HIS A 388 28.34 -22.50 0.64
N THR A 389 29.67 -22.29 0.63
CA THR A 389 30.38 -21.79 1.81
C THR A 389 30.12 -20.31 2.12
N ASP A 390 29.64 -19.52 1.15
CA ASP A 390 29.27 -18.10 1.30
C ASP A 390 28.46 -17.58 0.08
N ALA A 391 27.50 -18.37 -0.40
CA ALA A 391 26.72 -18.00 -1.59
C ALA A 391 25.60 -17.01 -1.24
N PHE A 392 25.59 -15.84 -1.89
CA PHE A 392 24.53 -14.85 -1.68
C PHE A 392 24.17 -14.01 -2.91
N TYR A 393 22.94 -13.51 -2.88
CA TYR A 393 22.45 -12.41 -3.70
C TYR A 393 22.06 -11.24 -2.80
N GLN A 394 22.67 -10.08 -3.02
CA GLN A 394 22.44 -8.88 -2.22
C GLN A 394 21.88 -7.77 -3.11
N PHE A 395 20.68 -7.31 -2.78
CA PHE A 395 19.96 -6.25 -3.51
C PHE A 395 20.03 -4.87 -2.81
N HIS A 396 20.77 -4.77 -1.71
CA HIS A 396 21.01 -3.50 -1.01
C HIS A 396 22.38 -3.48 -0.32
N LEU A 397 23.13 -2.40 -0.54
CA LEU A 397 24.38 -2.10 0.18
C LEU A 397 24.52 -0.57 0.29
N ASP A 398 23.87 0.04 1.28
CA ASP A 398 24.09 1.45 1.63
C ASP A 398 24.21 1.58 3.16
N ASN A 399 25.24 2.30 3.60
CA ASN A 399 25.50 2.60 5.01
C ASN A 399 24.92 3.95 5.46
N THR A 400 24.21 4.64 4.56
CA THR A 400 23.62 5.97 4.81
C THR A 400 22.10 5.98 4.79
N LYS A 401 21.41 5.26 3.88
CA LYS A 401 19.94 5.11 3.90
C LYS A 401 19.41 4.01 2.96
N ILE A 402 18.30 3.38 3.34
CA ILE A 402 17.34 2.78 2.39
C ILE A 402 16.23 3.83 2.20
N GLY A 403 16.19 4.55 1.08
CA GLY A 403 15.11 5.51 0.81
C GLY A 403 14.90 6.56 1.92
N ASP A 404 13.64 6.93 2.18
CA ASP A 404 13.24 7.87 3.24
C ASP A 404 12.59 7.15 4.45
N PHE A 405 13.03 5.92 4.76
CA PHE A 405 12.49 5.19 5.90
C PHE A 405 12.81 5.92 7.22
N GLU A 406 11.77 6.35 7.92
CA GLU A 406 11.89 6.94 9.25
C GLU A 406 12.28 5.88 10.30
N LYS A 407 13.09 6.28 11.27
CA LYS A 407 13.46 5.41 12.40
C LYS A 407 12.20 4.89 13.12
N GLY A 408 12.08 3.57 13.24
CA GLY A 408 10.98 2.91 13.97
C GLY A 408 9.73 2.62 13.14
N LYS A 409 9.81 2.67 11.79
CA LYS A 409 8.74 2.23 10.90
C LYS A 409 8.97 0.80 10.42
N ASP A 410 7.91 0.00 10.42
CA ASP A 410 7.89 -1.35 9.86
C ASP A 410 8.20 -1.30 8.34
N ILE A 411 9.26 -1.99 7.90
CA ILE A 411 9.53 -2.27 6.48
C ILE A 411 9.18 -3.74 6.23
N THR A 412 8.46 -4.02 5.15
CA THR A 412 8.20 -5.40 4.70
C THR A 412 8.86 -5.62 3.35
N ILE A 413 9.72 -6.63 3.25
CA ILE A 413 10.27 -7.09 1.98
C ILE A 413 9.43 -8.26 1.51
N SER A 414 8.90 -8.17 0.29
CA SER A 414 8.15 -9.26 -0.34
C SER A 414 8.76 -9.61 -1.68
N LEU A 415 8.89 -10.91 -1.96
CA LEU A 415 9.37 -11.41 -3.24
C LEU A 415 8.62 -12.68 -3.63
N ASP A 416 8.41 -12.83 -4.94
CA ASP A 416 7.95 -14.09 -5.51
C ASP A 416 9.18 -14.92 -5.84
N LEU A 417 9.26 -16.14 -5.28
CA LEU A 417 10.40 -17.02 -5.50
C LEU A 417 10.00 -18.50 -5.56
N GLN A 418 10.83 -19.26 -6.27
CA GLN A 418 10.92 -20.71 -6.23
C GLN A 418 12.34 -21.08 -5.79
N ASN A 419 12.50 -22.14 -5.00
CA ASN A 419 13.79 -22.55 -4.49
C ASN A 419 13.85 -24.07 -4.25
N ASP A 420 14.98 -24.68 -4.62
CA ASP A 420 15.22 -26.13 -4.48
C ASP A 420 15.81 -26.52 -3.12
N VAL A 421 16.38 -25.54 -2.41
CA VAL A 421 17.02 -25.71 -1.09
C VAL A 421 16.44 -24.72 -0.09
N ASN A 422 16.59 -24.98 1.20
CA ASN A 422 16.21 -24.01 2.23
C ASN A 422 17.07 -22.74 2.10
N LEU A 423 16.43 -21.58 2.03
CA LEU A 423 17.08 -20.28 1.95
C LEU A 423 16.93 -19.55 3.28
N ASP A 424 17.97 -18.86 3.73
CA ASP A 424 17.89 -17.97 4.89
C ASP A 424 17.90 -16.52 4.42
N PHE A 425 16.89 -15.74 4.81
CA PHE A 425 16.93 -14.29 4.65
C PHE A 425 17.74 -13.69 5.79
N ILE A 426 18.95 -13.23 5.47
CA ILE A 426 19.85 -12.63 6.44
C ILE A 426 19.81 -11.12 6.30
N LEU A 427 19.61 -10.45 7.43
CA LEU A 427 19.69 -9.01 7.53
C LEU A 427 21.02 -8.61 8.18
N PHE A 428 21.79 -7.79 7.47
CA PHE A 428 22.99 -7.14 7.99
C PHE A 428 22.70 -5.67 8.28
N GLN A 429 22.92 -5.24 9.52
CA GLN A 429 22.76 -3.85 9.92
C GLN A 429 24.06 -3.35 10.56
N TYR A 430 24.41 -2.10 10.26
CA TYR A 430 25.48 -1.39 10.95
C TYR A 430 24.87 -0.31 11.82
N ILE A 431 24.81 -0.55 13.13
CA ILE A 431 24.16 0.33 14.10
C ILE A 431 25.19 0.76 15.13
N ASN A 432 25.35 2.07 15.32
CA ASN A 432 26.23 2.67 16.35
C ASN A 432 27.67 2.14 16.34
N GLY A 433 28.24 1.86 15.17
CA GLY A 433 29.62 1.39 15.04
C GLY A 433 29.80 -0.13 15.16
N SER A 434 28.72 -0.91 15.26
CA SER A 434 28.76 -2.36 15.31
C SER A 434 27.93 -2.98 14.19
N TRP A 435 28.43 -4.06 13.61
CA TRP A 435 27.65 -4.92 12.72
C TRP A 435 26.77 -5.87 13.55
N SER A 436 25.52 -6.01 13.15
CA SER A 436 24.61 -7.04 13.63
C SER A 436 24.07 -7.83 12.45
N GLU A 437 24.12 -9.15 12.57
CA GLU A 437 23.58 -10.10 11.61
C GLU A 437 22.41 -10.84 12.26
N SER A 438 21.29 -10.91 11.56
CA SER A 438 20.10 -11.61 12.05
C SER A 438 19.40 -12.35 10.92
N VAL A 439 19.27 -13.67 11.08
CA VAL A 439 18.41 -14.49 10.23
C VAL A 439 16.96 -14.13 10.52
N GLN A 440 16.27 -13.60 9.51
CA GLN A 440 14.91 -13.07 9.64
C GLN A 440 13.87 -14.18 9.48
N LYS A 441 14.04 -15.02 8.46
CA LYS A 441 13.09 -16.08 8.15
C LYS A 441 13.77 -17.19 7.32
N PRO A 442 13.77 -18.44 7.79
CA PRO A 442 14.11 -19.58 6.95
C PRO A 442 12.96 -19.84 5.96
N VAL A 443 13.32 -20.09 4.71
CA VAL A 443 12.39 -20.22 3.59
C VAL A 443 12.62 -21.59 2.95
N PRO A 444 11.75 -22.57 3.26
CA PRO A 444 11.96 -23.97 2.84
C PRO A 444 11.90 -24.13 1.33
N ALA A 445 12.49 -25.20 0.82
CA ALA A 445 12.41 -25.57 -0.60
C ALA A 445 10.94 -25.72 -1.00
N LYS A 446 10.50 -24.95 -2.01
CA LYS A 446 9.11 -24.96 -2.48
C LYS A 446 8.99 -24.32 -3.86
N ASP A 447 7.90 -24.69 -4.54
CA ASP A 447 7.47 -24.06 -5.78
C ASP A 447 7.13 -22.56 -5.61
N TRP A 448 6.90 -21.88 -6.73
CA TRP A 448 6.61 -20.44 -6.81
C TRP A 448 5.60 -19.98 -5.76
N ARG A 449 6.01 -19.00 -4.98
CA ARG A 449 5.16 -18.35 -3.99
C ARG A 449 5.69 -16.98 -3.63
N ARG A 450 4.80 -16.17 -3.05
CA ARG A 450 5.19 -14.95 -2.37
C ARG A 450 5.70 -15.26 -0.97
N GLU A 451 6.92 -14.85 -0.69
CA GLU A 451 7.44 -14.75 0.68
C GLU A 451 7.52 -13.29 1.08
N SER A 452 7.03 -13.01 2.27
CA SER A 452 7.20 -11.71 2.93
C SER A 452 8.00 -11.93 4.21
N CYS A 453 9.00 -11.08 4.42
CA CYS A 453 9.87 -11.12 5.58
C CYS A 453 10.19 -9.72 6.10
N CYS A 454 10.74 -9.71 7.32
CA CYS A 454 11.23 -8.56 8.07
C CYS A 454 10.13 -7.60 8.56
N LYS A 455 10.24 -7.20 9.83
CA LYS A 455 9.71 -5.97 10.41
C LYS A 455 10.89 -5.39 11.17
N PHE A 456 11.21 -4.13 10.92
CA PHE A 456 12.43 -3.48 11.41
C PHE A 456 12.14 -2.57 12.60
#